data_AF-A0AAD5H5N4-F1
#
_entry.id   AF-A0AAD5H5N4-F1
#
_cell.length_a   1.000
_cell.length_b   1.000
_cell.length_c   1.000
_cell.angle_alpha   90.00
_cell.angle_beta   90.00
_cell.angle_gamma   90.00
#
_symmetry.space_group_name_H-M   'P 1'
#
loop_
_entity.id
_entity.type
_entity.pdbx_description
1 polymer ?
#
loop_
_entity_poly.entity_id
_entity_poly.type
_entity_poly.pdbx_seq_one_letter_code
_entity_poly.pdbx_strand_id
1 'polypeptide(L)'
;MWSSSATALAARLLVSRAGCSIYRQQAAARRRLHAGLAVTAAAPGTGGGRPSKTAAKQEAKGFQNMARQLSRLTDKQLARLTPLVGEEVVDAVALSARIDRRNQGRGRQESLVARLLRESVEDEAGMQQLQAAIDSVRTGQGVIADPVLERQLQLWMDALLSGDAEATTQVFSLAQASGADLQQMRQLLRQAQQLEAAPAAADEQEGDSSSSNGSSSAAPASGGPAGQLRPTAKARAASKQLRKLLQPLAAAHVGDGEAEE
;
A
#
# COMPACT_ATOMS: atom_id res chain seq x y z
N MET A 1 -69.27 -6.35 -22.89
CA MET A 1 -68.27 -5.41 -22.30
C MET A 1 -67.38 -6.23 -21.38
N TRP A 2 -66.29 -6.77 -21.92
CA TRP A 2 -65.17 -7.35 -21.17
C TRP A 2 -63.99 -7.50 -22.14
N SER A 3 -62.79 -7.38 -21.57
CA SER A 3 -61.50 -7.81 -22.12
C SER A 3 -60.77 -6.87 -23.08
N SER A 4 -59.78 -6.14 -22.55
CA SER A 4 -58.43 -6.03 -23.15
C SER A 4 -57.49 -5.23 -22.23
N SER A 5 -57.03 -5.87 -21.16
CA SER A 5 -55.91 -5.38 -20.33
C SER A 5 -55.00 -6.55 -19.97
N ALA A 6 -54.42 -7.21 -20.97
CA ALA A 6 -53.53 -8.36 -20.75
C ALA A 6 -52.37 -8.46 -21.76
N THR A 7 -51.87 -7.32 -22.26
CA THR A 7 -50.82 -7.32 -23.29
C THR A 7 -49.80 -6.20 -23.09
N ALA A 8 -49.36 -5.99 -21.84
CA ALA A 8 -48.30 -5.01 -21.54
C ALA A 8 -47.28 -5.50 -20.50
N LEU A 9 -47.13 -6.82 -20.34
CA LEU A 9 -46.23 -7.41 -19.33
C LEU A 9 -45.34 -8.56 -19.87
N ALA A 10 -45.14 -8.61 -21.20
CA ALA A 10 -44.32 -9.64 -21.86
C ALA A 10 -43.23 -9.07 -22.78
N ALA A 11 -42.74 -7.85 -22.53
CA ALA A 11 -41.71 -7.20 -23.35
C ALA A 11 -40.52 -6.68 -22.53
N ARG A 12 -40.13 -7.37 -21.45
CA ARG A 12 -38.98 -6.98 -20.61
C ARG A 12 -38.13 -8.14 -20.09
N LEU A 13 -38.10 -9.26 -20.82
CA LEU A 13 -37.36 -10.47 -20.44
C LEU A 13 -36.67 -11.14 -21.65
N LEU A 14 -35.99 -10.38 -22.52
CA LEU A 14 -35.23 -10.99 -23.63
C LEU A 14 -34.07 -10.15 -24.19
N VAL A 15 -33.37 -9.37 -23.35
CA VAL A 15 -32.08 -8.74 -23.74
C VAL A 15 -31.07 -8.84 -22.59
N SER A 16 -30.71 -10.06 -22.19
CA SER A 16 -29.54 -10.28 -21.32
C SER A 16 -29.04 -11.72 -21.42
N ARG A 17 -28.68 -12.14 -22.64
CA ARG A 17 -28.10 -13.48 -22.84
C ARG A 17 -27.22 -13.66 -24.07
N ALA A 18 -26.62 -12.58 -24.58
CA ALA A 18 -25.72 -12.63 -25.73
C ALA A 18 -24.33 -11.97 -25.52
N GLY A 19 -23.99 -11.58 -24.28
CA GLY A 19 -22.68 -10.97 -23.96
C GLY A 19 -21.61 -11.93 -23.43
N CYS A 20 -21.94 -13.19 -23.16
CA CYS A 20 -21.08 -14.10 -22.37
C CYS A 20 -20.32 -15.15 -23.21
N SER A 21 -20.24 -15.00 -24.52
CA SER A 21 -19.66 -16.02 -25.42
C SER A 21 -18.38 -15.61 -26.15
N ILE A 22 -18.00 -14.34 -26.17
CA ILE A 22 -16.85 -13.88 -26.98
C ILE A 22 -15.55 -13.83 -26.15
N TYR A 23 -15.63 -13.54 -24.85
CA TYR A 23 -14.44 -13.38 -24.00
C TYR A 23 -13.83 -14.70 -23.46
N ARG A 24 -14.50 -15.85 -23.63
CA ARG A 24 -13.86 -17.16 -23.36
C ARG A 24 -12.88 -17.59 -24.46
N GLN A 25 -12.99 -17.03 -25.67
CA GLN A 25 -12.05 -17.36 -26.75
C GLN A 25 -10.74 -16.57 -26.69
N GLN A 26 -10.72 -15.38 -26.05
CA GLN A 26 -9.50 -14.57 -25.97
C GLN A 26 -8.51 -15.03 -24.88
N ALA A 27 -8.97 -15.67 -23.79
CA ALA A 27 -8.09 -16.24 -22.76
C ALA A 27 -7.32 -17.50 -23.23
N ALA A 28 -7.84 -18.20 -24.24
CA ALA A 28 -7.16 -19.36 -24.85
C ALA A 28 -6.11 -18.95 -25.91
N ALA A 29 -6.25 -17.77 -26.53
CA ALA A 29 -5.32 -17.28 -27.55
C ALA A 29 -3.98 -16.79 -26.94
N ARG A 30 -3.99 -16.24 -25.72
CA ARG A 30 -2.75 -15.86 -25.01
C ARG A 30 -1.90 -17.06 -24.57
N ARG A 31 -2.50 -18.24 -24.40
CA ARG A 31 -1.75 -19.47 -24.07
C ARG A 31 -1.05 -20.12 -25.27
N ARG A 32 -1.30 -19.68 -26.51
CA ARG A 32 -0.68 -20.26 -27.71
C ARG A 32 0.40 -19.40 -28.37
N LEU A 33 0.61 -18.16 -27.93
CA LEU A 33 1.68 -17.30 -28.48
C LEU A 33 2.95 -17.22 -27.60
N HIS A 34 2.92 -17.72 -26.36
CA HIS A 34 4.14 -17.81 -25.52
C HIS A 34 4.81 -19.20 -25.49
N ALA A 35 4.30 -20.17 -26.27
CA ALA A 35 4.84 -21.54 -26.30
C ALA A 35 5.74 -21.84 -27.52
N GLY A 36 6.09 -20.83 -28.34
CA GLY A 36 6.76 -21.04 -29.63
C GLY A 36 8.10 -20.34 -29.87
N LEU A 37 8.60 -19.52 -28.93
CA LEU A 37 9.82 -18.72 -29.14
C LEU A 37 10.77 -18.78 -27.94
N ALA A 38 11.14 -19.98 -27.51
CA ALA A 38 12.21 -20.18 -26.53
C ALA A 38 13.09 -21.36 -26.94
N VAL A 39 13.69 -21.28 -28.13
CA VAL A 39 14.82 -22.13 -28.53
C VAL A 39 15.92 -21.21 -29.06
N THR A 40 17.07 -21.28 -28.40
CA THR A 40 18.37 -20.65 -28.66
C THR A 40 18.59 -19.19 -28.24
N ALA A 41 18.99 -18.99 -26.98
CA ALA A 41 20.12 -18.13 -26.64
C ALA A 41 20.68 -18.58 -25.28
N ALA A 42 21.91 -19.08 -25.28
CA ALA A 42 22.62 -19.56 -24.11
C ALA A 42 23.62 -18.49 -23.63
N ALA A 43 23.52 -18.06 -22.37
CA ALA A 43 24.59 -17.43 -21.58
C ALA A 43 24.16 -17.32 -20.09
N PRO A 44 25.07 -17.21 -19.11
CA PRO A 44 25.12 -18.14 -17.99
C PRO A 44 24.79 -17.54 -16.62
N GLY A 45 24.28 -18.39 -15.71
CA GLY A 45 24.52 -18.22 -14.27
C GLY A 45 23.40 -17.65 -13.40
N THR A 46 22.23 -18.29 -13.36
CA THR A 46 21.40 -18.26 -12.14
C THR A 46 21.01 -19.69 -11.81
N GLY A 47 21.60 -20.22 -10.75
CA GLY A 47 21.30 -21.56 -10.26
C GLY A 47 19.81 -21.69 -10.03
N GLY A 48 19.17 -22.59 -10.76
CA GLY A 48 17.82 -23.10 -10.51
C GLY A 48 17.75 -23.87 -9.20
N GLY A 49 18.12 -23.20 -8.10
CA GLY A 49 17.96 -23.67 -6.75
C GLY A 49 16.49 -23.57 -6.42
N ARG A 50 15.80 -24.72 -6.47
CA ARG A 50 14.45 -24.87 -5.94
C ARG A 50 14.39 -24.12 -4.60
N PRO A 51 13.45 -23.17 -4.40
CA PRO A 51 13.43 -22.35 -3.20
C PRO A 51 13.41 -23.25 -1.97
N SER A 52 14.18 -22.86 -0.96
CA SER A 52 14.25 -23.63 0.29
C SER A 52 12.84 -23.86 0.83
N LYS A 53 12.58 -25.03 1.44
CA LYS A 53 11.25 -25.37 1.99
C LYS A 53 10.74 -24.29 2.95
N THR A 54 11.66 -23.59 3.63
CA THR A 54 11.38 -22.46 4.51
C THR A 54 10.98 -21.21 3.74
N ALA A 55 11.67 -20.83 2.67
CA ALA A 55 11.34 -19.68 1.84
C ALA A 55 9.96 -19.83 1.18
N ALA A 56 9.68 -20.98 0.56
CA ALA A 56 8.38 -21.25 -0.07
C ALA A 56 7.21 -21.19 0.94
N LYS A 57 7.45 -21.58 2.20
CA LYS A 57 6.46 -21.49 3.29
C LYS A 57 6.24 -20.04 3.74
N GLN A 58 7.30 -19.24 3.78
CA GLN A 58 7.22 -17.81 4.15
C GLN A 58 6.48 -17.01 3.07
N GLU A 59 6.80 -17.24 1.80
CA GLU A 59 6.14 -16.66 0.64
C GLU A 59 4.63 -16.95 0.66
N ALA A 60 4.24 -18.23 0.79
CA ALA A 60 2.83 -18.63 0.88
C ALA A 60 2.10 -17.97 2.07
N LYS A 61 2.77 -17.83 3.22
CA LYS A 61 2.21 -17.14 4.39
C LYS A 61 2.07 -15.63 4.13
N GLY A 62 3.00 -15.04 3.40
CA GLY A 62 2.95 -13.66 2.94
C GLY A 62 1.71 -13.37 2.10
N PHE A 63 1.49 -14.16 1.05
CA PHE A 63 0.29 -14.04 0.21
C PHE A 63 -1.01 -14.24 0.98
N GLN A 64 -1.05 -15.22 1.89
CA GLN A 64 -2.23 -15.43 2.73
C GLN A 64 -2.51 -14.23 3.67
N ASN A 65 -1.46 -13.60 4.20
CA ASN A 65 -1.60 -12.40 5.03
C ASN A 65 -2.08 -11.21 4.20
N MET A 66 -1.55 -11.01 2.99
CA MET A 66 -2.00 -9.96 2.08
C MET A 66 -3.48 -10.13 1.71
N ALA A 67 -3.91 -11.35 1.38
CA ALA A 67 -5.32 -11.65 1.11
C ALA A 67 -6.25 -11.29 2.29
N ARG A 68 -5.80 -11.55 3.53
CA ARG A 68 -6.51 -11.14 4.76
C ARG A 68 -6.55 -9.64 4.97
N GLN A 69 -5.51 -8.91 4.55
CA GLN A 69 -5.47 -7.46 4.65
C GLN A 69 -6.43 -6.85 3.62
N LEU A 70 -6.40 -7.34 2.38
CA LEU A 70 -7.31 -6.92 1.31
C LEU A 70 -8.78 -7.12 1.70
N SER A 71 -9.14 -8.25 2.31
CA SER A 71 -10.51 -8.54 2.77
C SER A 71 -11.01 -7.65 3.93
N ARG A 72 -10.16 -6.76 4.45
CA ARG A 72 -10.50 -5.77 5.50
C ARG A 72 -10.56 -4.34 4.97
N LEU A 73 -10.12 -4.09 3.74
CA LEU A 73 -10.18 -2.78 3.12
C LEU A 73 -11.63 -2.42 2.75
N THR A 74 -11.92 -1.12 2.68
CA THR A 74 -13.21 -0.62 2.20
C THR A 74 -13.29 -0.69 0.68
N ASP A 75 -14.50 -0.69 0.11
CA ASP A 75 -14.68 -0.76 -1.36
C ASP A 75 -13.97 0.40 -2.09
N LYS A 76 -13.96 1.60 -1.50
CA LYS A 76 -13.23 2.77 -2.02
C LYS A 76 -11.71 2.56 -2.05
N GLN A 77 -11.20 1.83 -1.07
CA GLN A 77 -9.78 1.47 -0.96
C GLN A 77 -9.43 0.35 -1.95
N LEU A 78 -10.33 -0.61 -2.16
CA LEU A 78 -10.13 -1.68 -3.14
C LEU A 78 -10.15 -1.16 -4.59
N ALA A 79 -11.07 -0.24 -4.91
CA ALA A 79 -11.13 0.41 -6.23
C ALA A 79 -9.82 1.10 -6.65
N ARG A 80 -9.03 1.52 -5.66
CA ARG A 80 -7.72 2.15 -5.86
C ARG A 80 -6.62 1.14 -6.19
N LEU A 81 -6.76 -0.10 -5.74
CA LEU A 81 -5.81 -1.19 -5.95
C LEU A 81 -6.12 -2.03 -7.19
N THR A 82 -7.32 -1.87 -7.78
CA THR A 82 -7.76 -2.55 -9.00
C THR A 82 -6.72 -2.57 -10.14
N PRO A 83 -6.05 -1.47 -10.51
CA PRO A 83 -5.08 -1.51 -11.61
C PRO A 83 -3.83 -2.36 -11.32
N LEU A 84 -3.46 -2.53 -10.05
CA LEU A 84 -2.28 -3.32 -9.65
C LEU A 84 -2.59 -4.80 -9.47
N VAL A 85 -3.79 -5.10 -8.99
CA VAL A 85 -4.18 -6.43 -8.51
C VAL A 85 -5.05 -7.18 -9.54
N GLY A 86 -5.66 -6.46 -10.48
CA GLY A 86 -6.55 -7.02 -11.49
C GLY A 86 -7.99 -7.22 -11.00
N GLU A 87 -8.93 -7.23 -11.93
CA GLU A 87 -10.38 -7.29 -11.63
C GLU A 87 -10.78 -8.62 -10.97
N GLU A 88 -10.21 -9.74 -11.41
CA GLU A 88 -10.54 -11.08 -10.88
C GLU A 88 -10.25 -11.20 -9.37
N VAL A 89 -9.13 -10.62 -8.92
CA VAL A 89 -8.75 -10.62 -7.52
C VAL A 89 -9.65 -9.69 -6.71
N VAL A 90 -10.00 -8.51 -7.26
CA VAL A 90 -10.93 -7.57 -6.61
C VAL A 90 -12.29 -8.21 -6.39
N ASP A 91 -12.82 -8.94 -7.37
CA ASP A 91 -14.09 -9.67 -7.24
C ASP A 91 -14.01 -10.74 -6.15
N ALA A 92 -12.94 -11.54 -6.14
CA ALA A 92 -12.72 -12.55 -5.11
C ALA A 92 -12.59 -11.94 -3.70
N VAL A 93 -11.92 -10.78 -3.58
CA VAL A 93 -11.82 -10.04 -2.32
C VAL A 93 -13.18 -9.50 -1.89
N ALA A 94 -13.97 -8.93 -2.80
CA ALA A 94 -15.31 -8.43 -2.51
C ALA A 94 -16.24 -9.54 -2.00
N LEU A 95 -16.15 -10.74 -2.59
CA LEU A 95 -16.85 -11.93 -2.09
C LEU A 95 -16.39 -12.31 -0.68
N SER A 96 -15.08 -12.30 -0.43
CA SER A 96 -14.53 -12.61 0.91
C SER A 96 -14.96 -11.60 1.98
N ALA A 97 -15.09 -10.33 1.63
CA ALA A 97 -15.47 -9.25 2.54
C ALA A 97 -16.94 -9.35 2.99
N ARG A 98 -17.82 -9.87 2.12
CA ARG A 98 -19.24 -10.12 2.41
C ARG A 98 -19.47 -11.29 3.37
N ILE A 99 -18.52 -12.23 3.45
CA ILE A 99 -18.64 -13.40 4.32
C ILE A 99 -18.21 -13.04 5.74
N ASP A 100 -19.03 -13.45 6.71
CA ASP A 100 -18.74 -13.27 8.12
C ASP A 100 -17.37 -13.82 8.53
N ARG A 101 -16.68 -13.09 9.41
CA ARG A 101 -15.34 -13.43 9.88
C ARG A 101 -15.24 -14.80 10.58
N ARG A 102 -16.35 -15.28 11.15
CA ARG A 102 -16.43 -16.57 11.86
C ARG A 102 -16.68 -17.74 10.93
N ASN A 103 -17.06 -17.49 9.67
CA ASN A 103 -17.41 -18.51 8.71
C ASN A 103 -16.14 -19.05 8.01
N GLN A 104 -16.00 -20.38 7.98
CA GLN A 104 -14.91 -21.08 7.28
C GLN A 104 -14.88 -20.76 5.78
N GLY A 105 -16.02 -20.39 5.19
CA GLY A 105 -16.11 -19.94 3.79
C GLY A 105 -15.22 -18.73 3.50
N ARG A 106 -15.06 -17.80 4.45
CA ARG A 106 -14.17 -16.64 4.30
C ARG A 106 -12.72 -17.08 4.13
N GLY A 107 -12.25 -17.99 4.99
CA GLY A 107 -10.89 -18.50 4.91
C GLY A 107 -10.58 -19.17 3.57
N ARG A 108 -11.55 -19.92 3.01
CA ARG A 108 -11.42 -20.52 1.68
C ARG A 108 -11.30 -19.48 0.57
N GLN A 109 -12.10 -18.41 0.64
CA GLN A 109 -12.01 -17.30 -0.32
C GLN A 109 -10.69 -16.54 -0.20
N GLU A 110 -10.24 -16.25 1.02
CA GLU A 110 -8.92 -15.63 1.25
C GLU A 110 -7.77 -16.50 0.70
N SER A 111 -7.85 -17.82 0.80
CA SER A 111 -6.86 -18.71 0.19
C SER A 111 -6.94 -18.74 -1.35
N LEU A 112 -8.13 -18.58 -1.93
CA LEU A 112 -8.27 -18.41 -3.38
C LEU A 112 -7.64 -17.08 -3.83
N VAL A 113 -7.90 -15.99 -3.12
CA VAL A 113 -7.25 -14.68 -3.37
C VAL A 113 -5.74 -14.81 -3.27
N ALA A 114 -5.20 -15.46 -2.23
CA ALA A 114 -3.76 -15.67 -2.06
C ALA A 114 -3.15 -16.45 -3.23
N ARG A 115 -3.87 -17.43 -3.77
CA ARG A 115 -3.44 -18.16 -4.97
C ARG A 115 -3.43 -17.26 -6.20
N LEU A 116 -4.48 -16.48 -6.43
CA LEU A 116 -4.55 -15.55 -7.57
C LEU A 116 -3.43 -14.50 -7.51
N LEU A 117 -3.14 -13.96 -6.32
CA LEU A 117 -2.03 -13.02 -6.12
C LEU A 117 -0.67 -13.63 -6.48
N ARG A 118 -0.48 -14.92 -6.17
CA ARG A 118 0.75 -15.64 -6.53
C ARG A 118 0.86 -15.92 -8.02
N GLU A 119 -0.27 -16.07 -8.71
CA GLU A 119 -0.31 -16.24 -10.16
C GLU A 119 -0.10 -14.91 -10.90
N SER A 120 -0.52 -13.78 -10.30
CA SER A 120 -0.35 -12.45 -10.90
C SER A 120 1.01 -11.81 -10.60
N VAL A 121 1.62 -12.14 -9.46
CA VAL A 121 2.90 -11.58 -9.01
C VAL A 121 3.98 -12.64 -9.22
N GLU A 122 4.81 -12.47 -10.24
CA GLU A 122 5.85 -13.44 -10.61
C GLU A 122 7.09 -13.36 -9.68
N ASP A 123 7.37 -12.18 -9.10
CA ASP A 123 8.60 -11.91 -8.35
C ASP A 123 8.39 -11.37 -6.92
N GLU A 124 9.38 -11.59 -6.04
CA GLU A 124 9.40 -11.02 -4.68
C GLU A 124 9.29 -9.48 -4.68
N ALA A 125 9.85 -8.82 -5.70
CA ALA A 125 9.74 -7.37 -5.85
C ALA A 125 8.27 -6.92 -5.99
N GLY A 126 7.48 -7.62 -6.82
CA GLY A 126 6.06 -7.32 -6.98
C GLY A 126 5.25 -7.57 -5.70
N MET A 127 5.64 -8.57 -4.90
CA MET A 127 5.03 -8.82 -3.60
C MET A 127 5.27 -7.64 -2.63
N GLN A 128 6.50 -7.10 -2.60
CA GLN A 128 6.83 -5.94 -1.78
C GLN A 128 6.07 -4.68 -2.23
N GLN A 129 5.96 -4.47 -3.54
CA GLN A 129 5.19 -3.36 -4.12
C GLN A 129 3.71 -3.44 -3.73
N LEU A 130 3.11 -4.62 -3.84
CA LEU A 130 1.72 -4.84 -3.44
C LEU A 130 1.52 -4.59 -1.95
N GLN A 131 2.42 -5.06 -1.10
CA GLN A 131 2.34 -4.82 0.34
C GLN A 131 2.42 -3.33 0.67
N ALA A 132 3.33 -2.58 0.02
CA ALA A 132 3.42 -1.13 0.17
C ALA A 132 2.14 -0.41 -0.29
N ALA A 133 1.54 -0.84 -1.40
CA ALA A 133 0.27 -0.32 -1.89
C ALA A 133 -0.90 -0.60 -0.92
N ILE A 134 -0.94 -1.77 -0.28
CA ILE A 134 -1.94 -2.06 0.74
C ILE A 134 -1.75 -1.16 1.97
N ASP A 135 -0.51 -0.97 2.42
CA ASP A 135 -0.21 -0.20 3.62
C ASP A 135 -0.49 1.30 3.43
N SER A 136 -0.13 1.90 2.30
CA SER A 136 -0.44 3.31 1.96
C SER A 136 -1.95 3.61 1.90
N VAL A 137 -2.72 2.69 1.32
CA VAL A 137 -4.17 2.80 1.24
C VAL A 137 -4.79 2.66 2.63
N ARG A 138 -4.20 1.85 3.51
CA ARG A 138 -4.62 1.70 4.92
C ARG A 138 -4.29 2.93 5.76
N THR A 139 -3.12 3.54 5.59
CA THR A 139 -2.70 4.76 6.30
C THR A 139 -3.43 6.01 5.80
N GLY A 140 -4.19 5.90 4.72
CA GLY A 140 -4.95 7.00 4.13
C GLY A 140 -4.05 7.99 3.38
N GLN A 141 -2.82 7.59 3.03
CA GLN A 141 -1.87 8.42 2.29
C GLN A 141 -2.26 8.59 0.81
N GLY A 142 -3.33 7.94 0.35
CA GLY A 142 -3.76 7.94 -1.04
C GLY A 142 -3.29 6.69 -1.77
N VAL A 143 -3.75 6.50 -3.00
CA VAL A 143 -3.20 5.47 -3.90
C VAL A 143 -1.76 5.87 -4.19
N ILE A 144 -0.84 4.94 -4.06
CA ILE A 144 0.52 5.12 -4.56
C ILE A 144 0.42 5.30 -6.07
N ALA A 145 0.78 6.49 -6.50
CA ALA A 145 1.44 6.72 -7.76
C ALA A 145 2.77 5.96 -7.70
N ASP A 146 2.92 4.92 -8.51
CA ASP A 146 4.16 4.19 -8.82
C ASP A 146 5.08 3.80 -7.63
N PRO A 147 5.29 2.50 -7.33
CA PRO A 147 6.19 2.08 -6.25
C PRO A 147 7.62 2.64 -6.36
N VAL A 148 8.11 2.92 -7.57
CA VAL A 148 9.43 3.54 -7.80
C VAL A 148 9.43 4.98 -7.28
N LEU A 149 8.40 5.75 -7.65
CA LEU A 149 8.18 7.11 -7.18
C LEU A 149 8.10 7.17 -5.66
N GLU A 150 7.37 6.24 -5.03
CA GLU A 150 7.24 6.26 -3.58
C GLU A 150 8.54 5.94 -2.84
N ARG A 151 9.33 5.00 -3.35
CA ARG A 151 10.66 4.73 -2.82
C ARG A 151 11.55 5.98 -2.92
N GLN A 152 11.51 6.65 -4.06
CA GLN A 152 12.27 7.88 -4.29
C GLN A 152 11.83 9.00 -3.33
N LEU A 153 10.53 9.20 -3.15
CA LEU A 153 9.99 10.16 -2.19
C LEU A 153 10.42 9.85 -0.76
N GLN A 154 10.42 8.57 -0.38
CA GLN A 154 10.85 8.15 0.95
C GLN A 154 12.33 8.45 1.17
N LEU A 155 13.18 8.11 0.20
CA LEU A 155 14.62 8.41 0.24
C LEU A 155 14.88 9.91 0.37
N TRP A 156 14.22 10.74 -0.44
CA TRP A 156 14.34 12.20 -0.34
C TRP A 156 13.86 12.73 1.01
N MET A 157 12.75 12.21 1.52
CA MET A 157 12.22 12.63 2.82
C MET A 157 13.15 12.28 3.97
N ASP A 158 13.69 11.05 3.98
CA ASP A 158 14.59 10.59 5.02
C ASP A 158 15.90 11.39 5.01
N ALA A 159 16.45 11.69 3.82
CA ALA A 159 17.66 12.50 3.68
C ALA A 159 17.45 13.98 4.07
N LEU A 160 16.29 14.55 3.76
CA LEU A 160 15.95 15.92 4.18
C LEU A 160 15.78 16.02 5.71
N LEU A 161 15.14 15.01 6.32
CA LEU A 161 14.91 14.99 7.76
C LEU A 161 16.17 14.66 8.56
N SER A 162 17.10 13.87 8.00
CA SER A 162 18.40 13.59 8.61
C SER A 162 19.35 14.80 8.57
N GLY A 163 19.05 15.81 7.74
CA GLY A 163 19.87 17.01 7.60
C GLY A 163 21.07 16.80 6.67
N ASP A 164 21.01 15.82 5.76
CA ASP A 164 22.05 15.61 4.75
C ASP A 164 22.12 16.80 3.79
N ALA A 165 23.26 17.50 3.78
CA ALA A 165 23.48 18.70 2.99
C ALA A 165 23.53 18.42 1.48
N GLU A 166 24.04 17.24 1.08
CA GLU A 166 24.17 16.88 -0.34
C GLU A 166 22.80 16.55 -0.93
N ALA A 167 22.05 15.69 -0.26
CA ALA A 167 20.68 15.34 -0.66
C ALA A 167 19.76 16.57 -0.66
N THR A 168 19.91 17.46 0.33
CA THR A 168 19.18 18.72 0.35
C THR A 168 19.52 19.55 -0.89
N THR A 169 20.80 19.71 -1.23
CA THR A 169 21.20 20.51 -2.40
C THR A 169 20.63 19.93 -3.70
N GLN A 170 20.64 18.61 -3.87
CA GLN A 170 20.06 17.92 -5.03
C GLN A 170 18.54 18.11 -5.13
N VAL A 171 17.79 17.91 -4.05
CA VAL A 171 16.32 18.07 -4.08
C VAL A 171 15.94 19.53 -4.35
N PHE A 172 16.70 20.48 -3.78
CA PHE A 172 16.46 21.91 -4.01
C PHE A 172 16.80 22.37 -5.44
N SER A 173 17.84 21.79 -6.07
CA SER A 173 18.15 22.10 -7.48
C SER A 173 17.07 21.55 -8.42
N LEU A 174 16.57 20.34 -8.17
CA LEU A 174 15.42 19.77 -8.91
C LEU A 174 14.15 20.60 -8.72
N ALA A 175 13.88 21.02 -7.49
CA ALA A 175 12.75 21.91 -7.19
C ALA A 175 12.89 23.26 -7.91
N GLN A 176 14.10 23.82 -7.97
CA GLN A 176 14.35 25.07 -8.70
C GLN A 176 14.12 24.91 -10.21
N ALA A 177 14.57 23.80 -10.80
CA ALA A 177 14.35 23.50 -12.21
C ALA A 177 12.85 23.39 -12.57
N SER A 178 12.04 22.86 -11.65
CA SER A 178 10.59 22.76 -11.80
C SER A 178 9.80 24.05 -11.54
N GLY A 179 10.46 25.11 -11.03
CA GLY A 179 9.80 26.36 -10.64
C GLY A 179 9.06 26.31 -9.28
N ALA A 180 9.38 25.36 -8.41
CA ALA A 180 8.78 25.27 -7.07
C ALA A 180 9.30 26.36 -6.12
N ASP A 181 8.46 26.79 -5.16
CA ASP A 181 8.82 27.80 -4.16
C ASP A 181 9.79 27.23 -3.10
N LEU A 182 11.09 27.52 -3.29
CA LEU A 182 12.17 27.09 -2.40
C LEU A 182 12.02 27.64 -0.97
N GLN A 183 11.44 28.83 -0.80
CA GLN A 183 11.27 29.44 0.53
C GLN A 183 10.20 28.69 1.32
N GLN A 184 9.10 28.35 0.67
CA GLN A 184 8.06 27.51 1.26
C GLN A 184 8.63 26.15 1.68
N MET A 185 9.42 25.50 0.82
CA MET A 185 10.06 24.22 1.13
C MET A 185 11.00 24.30 2.33
N ARG A 186 11.85 25.34 2.42
CA ARG A 186 12.74 25.56 3.60
C ARG A 186 11.94 25.77 4.87
N GLN A 187 10.85 26.51 4.82
CA GLN A 187 9.99 26.74 5.97
C GLN A 187 9.34 25.44 6.45
N LEU A 188 8.81 24.64 5.52
CA LEU A 188 8.23 23.33 5.83
C LEU A 188 9.27 22.36 6.39
N LEU A 189 10.49 22.35 5.83
CA LEU A 189 11.58 21.50 6.32
C LEU A 189 11.94 21.82 7.77
N ARG A 190 12.13 23.11 8.10
CA ARG A 190 12.38 23.54 9.49
C ARG A 190 11.24 23.16 10.42
N GLN A 191 9.99 23.28 9.97
CA GLN A 191 8.83 22.86 10.77
C GLN A 191 8.78 21.33 10.96
N ALA A 192 9.16 20.56 9.94
CA ALA A 192 9.19 19.10 10.01
C ALA A 192 10.30 18.57 10.93
N GLN A 193 11.44 19.26 10.99
CA GLN A 193 12.56 18.96 11.89
C GLN A 193 12.30 19.36 13.35
N GLN A 194 11.20 20.06 13.66
CA GLN A 194 10.84 20.40 15.03
C GLN A 194 10.40 19.15 15.80
N LEU A 195 11.31 18.67 16.64
CA LEU A 195 11.05 17.66 17.64
C LEU A 195 10.71 18.35 18.97
N GLU A 196 9.59 17.96 19.59
CA GLU A 196 9.25 18.41 20.93
C GLU A 196 9.67 17.31 21.90
N ALA A 197 10.41 17.70 22.95
CA ALA A 197 10.57 16.85 24.11
C ALA A 197 9.17 16.68 24.72
N ALA A 198 8.68 15.44 24.78
CA ALA A 198 7.48 15.16 25.57
C ALA A 198 7.67 15.82 26.94
N PRO A 199 6.68 16.57 27.47
CA PRO A 199 6.83 17.14 28.79
C PRO A 199 7.09 15.96 29.74
N ALA A 200 8.33 15.87 30.24
CA ALA A 200 8.61 15.10 31.43
C ALA A 200 7.61 15.61 32.47
N ALA A 201 6.92 14.68 33.11
CA ALA A 201 5.93 14.95 34.14
C ALA A 201 6.38 16.15 34.96
N ALA A 202 5.55 17.18 35.01
CA ALA A 202 5.75 18.33 35.88
C ALA A 202 5.79 17.79 37.31
N ASP A 203 7.01 17.58 37.80
CA ASP A 203 7.30 17.41 39.20
C ASP A 203 7.31 18.80 39.84
N GLU A 204 6.72 18.82 41.05
CA GLU A 204 6.79 19.82 42.11
C GLU A 204 5.81 21.01 42.07
N GLN A 205 4.80 21.00 42.95
CA GLN A 205 4.88 21.55 44.33
C GLN A 205 3.47 21.68 44.92
N GLU A 206 3.06 20.79 45.82
CA GLU A 206 2.21 21.20 46.94
C GLU A 206 2.76 20.57 48.22
N GLY A 207 3.09 21.45 49.16
CA GLY A 207 3.61 21.09 50.46
C GLY A 207 2.54 20.51 51.38
N ASP A 208 3.03 19.64 52.24
CA ASP A 208 2.61 19.44 53.63
C ASP A 208 1.19 18.93 53.90
N SER A 209 1.11 17.64 54.25
CA SER A 209 0.65 17.16 55.58
C SER A 209 -0.13 15.83 55.52
N SER A 210 0.45 14.83 56.19
CA SER A 210 -0.23 13.79 57.00
C SER A 210 -0.86 12.53 56.35
N SER A 211 -0.43 11.39 56.91
CA SER A 211 -1.15 10.13 57.14
C SER A 211 -1.15 9.00 56.10
N SER A 212 -0.32 8.00 56.43
CA SER A 212 -0.63 6.56 56.61
C SER A 212 -1.06 5.66 55.44
N ASN A 213 -0.16 4.70 55.18
CA ASN A 213 -0.37 3.24 55.08
C ASN A 213 -1.16 2.66 53.90
N GLY A 214 -0.54 1.74 53.15
CA GLY A 214 -1.26 0.83 52.24
C GLY A 214 -0.43 0.21 51.13
N SER A 215 0.17 -0.94 51.41
CA SER A 215 0.83 -1.85 50.47
C SER A 215 -0.12 -2.41 49.40
N SER A 216 0.31 -2.47 48.13
CA SER A 216 -0.07 -3.46 47.08
C SER A 216 0.77 -3.18 45.81
N SER A 217 1.88 -3.89 45.61
CA SER A 217 2.00 -5.03 44.69
C SER A 217 1.81 -4.71 43.18
N ALA A 218 2.95 -4.51 42.53
CA ALA A 218 3.40 -5.14 41.29
C ALA A 218 2.50 -5.16 40.04
N ALA A 219 2.87 -4.31 39.07
CA ALA A 219 2.86 -4.66 37.65
C ALA A 219 4.12 -4.07 36.98
N PRO A 220 5.08 -4.89 36.50
CA PRO A 220 6.30 -4.37 35.89
C PRO A 220 6.12 -4.16 34.37
N ALA A 221 6.68 -3.04 33.91
CA ALA A 221 7.36 -2.89 32.63
C ALA A 221 6.59 -3.24 31.34
N SER A 222 5.89 -2.24 30.79
CA SER A 222 6.11 -1.91 29.37
C SER A 222 7.12 -0.77 29.31
N GLY A 223 8.41 -1.13 29.41
CA GLY A 223 9.53 -0.23 29.18
C GLY A 223 9.54 0.20 27.72
N GLY A 224 8.75 1.24 27.39
CA GLY A 224 9.02 2.06 26.21
C GLY A 224 10.33 2.82 26.47
N PRO A 225 11.29 2.81 25.54
CA PRO A 225 12.57 3.46 25.76
C PRO A 225 12.36 4.93 26.11
N ALA A 226 12.95 5.32 27.25
CA ALA A 226 13.03 6.70 27.70
C ALA A 226 13.57 7.60 26.59
N GLY A 227 12.91 8.74 26.36
CA GLY A 227 13.46 9.82 25.55
C GLY A 227 13.23 9.76 24.04
N GLN A 228 12.24 9.02 23.53
CA GLN A 228 11.86 9.18 22.12
C GLN A 228 11.20 10.54 21.90
N LEU A 229 12.00 11.50 21.41
CA LEU A 229 11.53 12.77 20.86
C LEU A 229 10.45 12.48 19.82
N ARG A 230 9.20 12.85 20.13
CA ARG A 230 8.08 12.61 19.21
C ARG A 230 7.93 13.83 18.30
N PRO A 231 7.73 13.63 16.99
CA PRO A 231 7.45 14.74 16.10
C PRO A 231 6.09 15.36 16.48
N THR A 232 6.09 16.69 16.61
CA THR A 232 4.89 17.48 16.94
C THR A 232 3.78 17.30 15.91
N ALA A 233 2.54 17.61 16.28
CA ALA A 233 1.43 17.60 15.31
C ALA A 233 1.71 18.53 14.12
N LYS A 234 2.38 19.66 14.38
CA LYS A 234 2.82 20.62 13.35
C LYS A 234 3.91 20.02 12.45
N ALA A 235 4.89 19.33 13.02
CA ALA A 235 5.92 18.64 12.25
C ALA A 235 5.33 17.59 11.32
N ARG A 236 4.38 16.77 11.81
CA ARG A 236 3.68 15.77 10.99
C ARG A 236 2.89 16.42 9.85
N ALA A 237 2.22 17.54 10.12
CA ALA A 237 1.49 18.29 9.09
C ALA A 237 2.46 18.88 8.04
N ALA A 238 3.59 19.44 8.49
CA ALA A 238 4.63 19.96 7.61
C ALA A 238 5.25 18.87 6.73
N SER A 239 5.57 17.68 7.28
CA SER A 239 6.05 16.53 6.50
C SER A 239 5.04 16.09 5.43
N LYS A 240 3.74 16.11 5.73
CA LYS A 240 2.69 15.81 4.74
C LYS A 240 2.65 16.83 3.60
N GLN A 241 2.75 18.12 3.93
CA GLN A 241 2.79 19.18 2.92
C GLN A 241 4.06 19.10 2.07
N LEU A 242 5.20 18.82 2.70
CA LEU A 242 6.47 18.63 2.01
C LEU A 242 6.40 17.44 1.04
N ARG A 243 5.89 16.28 1.47
CA ARG A 243 5.66 15.12 0.59
C ARG A 243 4.78 15.47 -0.61
N LYS A 244 3.73 16.28 -0.41
CA LYS A 244 2.83 16.72 -1.49
C LYS A 244 3.55 17.60 -2.52
N LEU A 245 4.47 18.47 -2.09
CA LEU A 245 5.28 19.30 -2.99
C LEU A 245 6.34 18.49 -3.74
N LEU A 246 6.92 17.47 -3.11
CA LEU A 246 7.91 16.60 -3.74
C LEU A 246 7.30 15.59 -4.73
N GLN A 247 6.03 15.21 -4.57
CA GLN A 247 5.36 14.23 -5.42
C GLN A 247 5.47 14.52 -6.93
N PRO A 248 5.17 15.73 -7.43
CA PRO A 248 5.35 16.05 -8.85
C PRO A 248 6.82 16.01 -9.30
N LEU A 249 7.77 16.35 -8.41
CA LEU A 249 9.20 16.30 -8.73
C LEU A 249 9.70 14.87 -8.87
N ALA A 250 9.25 13.98 -7.98
CA ALA A 250 9.58 12.57 -8.05
C ALA A 250 8.94 11.92 -9.29
N ALA A 251 7.72 12.31 -9.65
CA ALA A 251 7.07 11.84 -10.87
C ALA A 251 7.86 12.24 -12.13
N ALA A 252 8.32 13.48 -12.23
CA ALA A 252 9.15 13.94 -13.35
C ALA A 252 10.49 13.18 -13.40
N HIS A 253 11.16 13.06 -12.26
CA HIS A 253 12.47 12.39 -12.18
C HIS A 253 12.42 10.90 -12.54
N VAL A 254 11.36 10.18 -12.13
CA VAL A 254 11.18 8.77 -12.49
C VAL A 254 10.77 8.63 -13.96
N GLY A 255 9.92 9.52 -14.49
CA GLY A 255 9.51 9.51 -15.88
C GLY A 255 10.63 9.76 -16.89
N ASP A 256 11.62 10.60 -16.54
CA ASP A 256 12.79 10.85 -17.39
C ASP A 256 13.76 9.64 -17.44
N GLY A 257 13.74 8.76 -16.43
CA GLY A 257 14.60 7.59 -16.36
C GLY A 257 14.16 6.41 -17.25
N GLU A 258 12.87 6.32 -17.58
CA GLU A 258 12.35 5.24 -18.45
C GLU A 258 12.46 5.55 -19.95
N ALA A 259 12.84 6.77 -20.33
CA ALA A 259 12.95 7.16 -21.75
C ALA A 259 14.29 6.76 -22.40
N GLU A 260 15.25 6.21 -21.64
CA GLU A 260 16.59 5.84 -22.11
C GLU A 260 16.84 4.31 -22.26
N GLU A 261 15.83 3.45 -22.05
CA GLU A 261 15.92 1.99 -22.31
C GLU A 261 15.09 1.54 -23.52
#